data_AF-A0A2S6U0Z0-F1
#
_entry.id   AF-A0A2S6U0Z0-F1
#
_cell.length_a   1.000
_cell.length_b   1.000
_cell.length_c   1.000
_cell.angle_alpha   90.00
_cell.angle_beta   90.00
_cell.angle_gamma   90.00
#
_symmetry.space_group_name_H-M   'P 1'
#
loop_
_entity.id
_entity.type
_entity.pdbx_description
1 polymer ?
#
loop_
_entity_poly.entity_id
_entity_poly.type
_entity_poly.pdbx_seq_one_letter_code
_entity_poly.pdbx_strand_id
1 'polypeptide(L)'
;MRAWQRMLSGRRLNLLEPSPLDIEIEDIAHGLSRLARWNGQTTGDWAFTVAQHSVLVESLVQHFRKAAPPAWRLAALLHDAAEYVIGDLISPFKSA
;
A
#
# COMPACT_ATOMS: atom_id res chain seq x y z
N MET A 1 24.87 2.37 -6.84
CA MET A 1 23.55 2.60 -6.19
C MET A 1 22.49 1.93 -7.03
N ARG A 2 21.60 1.11 -6.43
CA ARG A 2 20.40 0.64 -7.13
C ARG A 2 19.33 1.72 -7.01
N ALA A 3 18.86 2.24 -8.13
CA ALA A 3 17.83 3.30 -8.18
C ALA A 3 16.46 2.74 -8.60
N TRP A 4 16.23 1.42 -8.46
CA TRP A 4 15.01 0.76 -8.90
C TRP A 4 14.67 -0.48 -8.06
N GLN A 5 13.38 -0.78 -7.94
CA GLN A 5 12.85 -2.03 -7.37
C GLN A 5 12.39 -2.95 -8.50
N ARG A 6 12.76 -4.24 -8.45
CA ARG A 6 12.22 -5.26 -9.36
C ARG A 6 10.96 -5.87 -8.77
N MET A 7 9.94 -6.04 -9.60
CA MET A 7 8.73 -6.76 -9.23
C MET A 7 8.75 -8.19 -9.76
N LEU A 8 7.93 -9.08 -9.18
CA LEU A 8 7.83 -10.47 -9.62
C LEU A 8 7.18 -10.61 -11.00
N SER A 9 6.37 -9.62 -11.42
CA SER A 9 5.88 -9.48 -12.80
C SER A 9 7.00 -9.34 -13.84
N GLY A 10 8.23 -9.07 -13.40
CA GLY A 10 9.38 -8.81 -14.25
C GLY A 10 9.64 -7.32 -14.49
N ARG A 11 8.67 -6.44 -14.18
CA ARG A 11 8.77 -4.98 -14.28
C ARG A 11 9.76 -4.39 -13.28
N ARG A 12 10.11 -3.13 -13.50
CA ARG A 12 11.01 -2.37 -12.65
C ARG A 12 10.44 -0.98 -12.44
N LEU A 13 10.40 -0.52 -11.19
CA LEU A 13 10.05 0.86 -10.88
C LEU A 13 11.32 1.63 -10.51
N ASN A 14 11.57 2.75 -11.19
CA ASN A 14 12.60 3.70 -10.80
C ASN A 14 12.16 4.44 -9.53
N LEU A 15 13.01 4.47 -8.51
CA LEU A 15 12.70 5.05 -7.20
C LEU A 15 12.86 6.58 -7.17
N LEU A 16 13.67 7.14 -8.06
CA LEU A 16 13.92 8.59 -8.13
C LEU A 16 12.98 9.28 -9.12
N GLU A 17 12.56 8.57 -10.15
CA GLU A 17 11.69 9.06 -11.22
C GLU A 17 10.67 7.98 -11.60
N PRO A 18 9.65 7.74 -10.74
CA PRO A 18 8.66 6.69 -10.98
C PRO A 18 7.77 7.04 -12.18
N SER A 19 7.65 6.12 -13.13
CA SER A 19 6.72 6.23 -14.25
C SER A 19 5.38 5.57 -13.91
N PRO A 20 4.23 6.23 -14.17
CA PRO A 20 2.92 5.59 -14.02
C PRO A 20 2.76 4.34 -14.88
N LEU A 21 3.48 4.25 -16.01
CA LEU A 21 3.46 3.10 -16.90
C LEU A 21 4.16 1.87 -16.30
N ASP A 22 4.92 2.02 -15.22
CA ASP A 22 5.60 0.92 -14.53
C ASP A 22 4.82 0.42 -13.30
N ILE A 23 3.63 0.97 -13.04
CA ILE A 23 2.79 0.66 -11.88
C ILE A 23 1.68 -0.29 -12.31
N GLU A 24 1.65 -1.49 -11.73
CA GLU A 24 0.60 -2.48 -11.94
C GLU A 24 -0.04 -2.87 -10.60
N ILE A 25 -1.35 -3.09 -10.60
CA ILE A 25 -2.11 -3.35 -9.37
C ILE A 25 -1.72 -4.69 -8.73
N GLU A 26 -1.33 -5.69 -9.53
CA GLU A 26 -0.89 -7.00 -9.07
C GLU A 26 0.41 -6.91 -8.27
N ASP A 27 1.35 -6.05 -8.70
CA ASP A 27 2.61 -5.82 -8.00
C ASP A 27 2.38 -5.08 -6.67
N ILE A 28 1.49 -4.08 -6.67
CA ILE A 28 1.04 -3.41 -5.44
C ILE A 28 0.42 -4.42 -4.48
N ALA A 29 -0.59 -5.16 -4.92
CA ALA A 29 -1.30 -6.13 -4.08
C ALA A 29 -0.35 -7.21 -3.53
N HIS A 30 0.61 -7.67 -4.33
CA HIS A 30 1.61 -8.65 -3.89
C HIS A 30 2.53 -8.08 -2.80
N GLY A 31 3.02 -6.85 -2.97
CA GLY A 31 3.86 -6.19 -1.95
C GLY A 31 3.09 -5.93 -0.67
N LEU A 32 1.94 -5.24 -0.78
CA LEU A 32 1.13 -4.85 0.38
C LEU A 32 0.59 -6.04 1.19
N SER A 33 0.35 -7.19 0.56
CA SER A 33 -0.09 -8.43 1.25
C SER A 33 1.00 -9.10 2.09
N ARG A 34 2.24 -8.58 2.07
CA ARG A 34 3.39 -9.11 2.83
C ARG A 34 4.00 -8.09 3.79
N LEU A 35 3.66 -6.81 3.65
CA LEU A 35 4.14 -5.76 4.53
C LEU A 35 3.31 -5.72 5.81
N ALA A 36 3.95 -6.03 6.94
CA ALA A 36 3.34 -5.98 8.25
C ALA A 36 3.26 -4.52 8.73
N ARG A 37 2.10 -4.14 9.26
CA ARG A 37 1.94 -2.88 10.01
C ARG A 37 2.36 -3.05 11.46
N TRP A 38 2.44 -1.93 12.18
CA TRP A 38 2.79 -1.89 13.62
C TRP A 38 4.14 -2.53 13.94
N ASN A 39 5.06 -2.57 12.97
CA ASN A 39 6.33 -3.31 13.07
C ASN A 39 6.13 -4.77 13.51
N GLY A 40 5.01 -5.39 13.16
CA GLY A 40 4.67 -6.76 13.53
C GLY A 40 4.27 -6.97 15.00
N GLN A 41 4.09 -5.89 15.79
CA GLN A 41 3.57 -5.96 17.17
C GLN A 41 2.05 -6.19 17.16
N THR A 42 1.63 -7.31 16.58
CA THR A 42 0.22 -7.72 16.44
C THR A 42 0.01 -9.10 17.05
N THR A 43 -1.21 -9.37 17.50
CA THR A 43 -1.60 -10.69 18.00
C THR A 43 -2.13 -11.58 16.86
N GLY A 44 -1.95 -12.89 16.99
CA GLY A 44 -2.38 -13.89 16.00
C GLY A 44 -1.23 -14.48 15.18
N ASP A 45 -1.55 -15.50 14.39
CA ASP A 45 -0.57 -16.29 13.64
C ASP A 45 -0.01 -15.57 12.40
N TRP A 46 -0.71 -14.52 11.94
CA TRP A 46 -0.40 -13.79 10.71
C TRP A 46 -0.27 -12.30 10.98
N ALA A 47 0.61 -11.63 10.23
CA ALA A 47 0.77 -10.19 10.32
C ALA A 47 -0.52 -9.46 9.90
N PHE A 48 -0.83 -8.35 10.57
CA PHE A 48 -1.79 -7.37 10.06
C PHE A 48 -1.14 -6.58 8.92
N THR A 49 -1.53 -6.86 7.68
CA THR A 49 -0.83 -6.35 6.50
C THR A 49 -1.32 -4.97 6.05
N VAL A 50 -0.50 -4.25 5.29
CA VAL A 50 -0.92 -3.00 4.64
C VAL A 50 -2.10 -3.25 3.70
N ALA A 51 -2.13 -4.37 2.98
CA ALA A 51 -3.27 -4.73 2.13
C ALA A 51 -4.57 -4.89 2.93
N GLN A 52 -4.51 -5.57 4.09
CA GLN A 52 -5.66 -5.73 4.97
C GLN A 52 -6.16 -4.38 5.51
N HIS A 53 -5.23 -3.50 5.90
CA HIS A 53 -5.54 -2.12 6.28
C HIS A 53 -6.21 -1.33 5.15
N SER A 54 -5.68 -1.38 3.93
CA SER A 54 -6.26 -0.67 2.78
C SER A 54 -7.71 -1.08 2.49
N VAL A 55 -8.01 -2.38 2.54
CA VAL A 55 -9.40 -2.88 2.36
C VAL A 55 -10.30 -2.43 3.50
N LEU A 56 -9.79 -2.45 4.74
CA LEU A 56 -10.53 -1.94 5.90
C LEU A 56 -10.85 -0.45 5.76
N VAL A 57 -9.89 0.37 5.34
CA VAL A 57 -10.09 1.82 5.13
C VAL A 57 -11.13 2.07 4.03
N GLU A 58 -11.06 1.36 2.91
CA GLU A 58 -12.07 1.46 1.85
C GLU A 58 -13.48 1.09 2.36
N SER A 59 -13.59 0.01 3.14
CA SER A 59 -14.86 -0.43 3.75
C SER A 59 -15.42 0.60 4.74
N LEU A 60 -14.55 1.25 5.53
CA LEU A 60 -14.94 2.33 6.44
C LEU A 60 -15.43 3.56 5.66
N VAL A 61 -14.76 3.93 4.56
CA VAL A 61 -15.22 5.01 3.68
C VAL A 61 -16.59 4.68 3.09
N GLN A 62 -16.81 3.46 2.59
CA GLN A 62 -18.11 3.04 2.09
C GLN A 62 -19.19 3.09 3.19
N HIS A 63 -18.85 2.71 4.42
CA HIS A 63 -19.77 2.72 5.56
C HIS A 63 -20.18 4.13 5.99
N PHE A 64 -19.21 5.02 6.20
CA PHE A 64 -19.43 6.37 6.73
C PHE A 64 -19.75 7.42 5.67
N ARG A 65 -19.46 7.14 4.40
CA ARG A 65 -19.68 8.03 3.26
C ARG A 65 -20.35 7.26 2.12
N LYS A 66 -21.57 6.76 2.36
CA LYS A 66 -22.34 5.94 1.40
C LYS A 66 -22.52 6.59 0.01
N ALA A 67 -22.58 7.92 -0.03
CA ALA A 67 -22.71 8.70 -1.27
C ALA A 67 -21.36 9.10 -1.88
N ALA A 68 -20.23 8.62 -1.33
CA ALA A 68 -18.92 8.92 -1.88
C ALA A 68 -18.81 8.38 -3.31
N PRO A 69 -18.40 9.22 -4.29
CA PRO A 69 -18.08 8.77 -5.63
C PRO A 69 -17.08 7.59 -5.62
N PRO A 70 -17.15 6.66 -6.58
CA PRO A 70 -16.22 5.53 -6.68
C PRO A 70 -14.74 5.93 -6.64
N ALA A 71 -14.39 7.10 -7.18
CA ALA A 71 -13.03 7.63 -7.14
C ALA A 71 -12.50 7.82 -5.70
N TRP A 72 -13.35 8.20 -4.75
CA TRP A 72 -12.94 8.36 -3.35
C TRP A 72 -12.75 7.02 -2.64
N ARG A 73 -13.52 6.00 -3.02
CA ARG A 73 -13.30 4.62 -2.54
C ARG A 73 -12.00 4.06 -3.09
N LEU A 74 -11.71 4.30 -4.37
CA LEU A 74 -10.44 3.91 -4.99
C LEU A 74 -9.25 4.65 -4.34
N ALA A 75 -9.37 5.95 -4.10
CA ALA A 75 -8.35 6.72 -3.39
C ALA A 75 -8.11 6.17 -1.97
N ALA A 76 -9.17 5.80 -1.25
CA ALA A 76 -9.07 5.17 0.07
C ALA A 76 -8.38 3.81 -0.01
N LEU A 77 -8.67 2.99 -1.02
CA LEU A 77 -8.01 1.70 -1.22
C LEU A 77 -6.52 1.83 -1.56
N LEU A 78 -6.16 2.83 -2.36
CA LEU A 78 -4.80 3.04 -2.88
C LEU A 78 -3.97 4.04 -2.06
N HIS A 79 -4.47 4.56 -0.94
CA HIS A 79 -3.79 5.65 -0.21
C HIS A 79 -2.37 5.27 0.27
N ASP A 80 -2.19 4.03 0.73
CA ASP A 80 -0.89 3.47 1.15
C ASP A 80 -0.20 2.67 0.02
N ALA A 81 -0.64 2.80 -1.24
CA ALA A 81 -0.10 2.00 -2.35
C ALA A 81 1.40 2.14 -2.54
N ALA A 82 1.97 3.33 -2.29
CA ALA A 82 3.42 3.57 -2.40
C ALA A 82 4.26 2.66 -1.48
N GLU A 83 3.69 2.15 -0.39
CA GLU A 83 4.40 1.33 0.59
C GLU A 83 4.91 0.01 0.00
N TYR A 84 4.35 -0.49 -1.12
CA TYR A 84 4.89 -1.65 -1.82
C TYR A 84 6.34 -1.47 -2.30
N VAL A 85 6.81 -0.21 -2.34
CA VAL A 85 8.17 0.19 -2.72
C VAL A 85 8.93 0.81 -1.56
N ILE A 86 8.30 1.70 -0.78
CA ILE A 86 9.00 2.44 0.30
C ILE A 86 8.97 1.73 1.66
N GLY A 87 8.10 0.72 1.84
CA GLY A 87 7.82 0.08 3.13
C GLY A 87 6.82 0.84 4.00
N ASP A 88 6.25 0.15 4.99
CA ASP A 88 5.42 0.75 6.04
C ASP A 88 6.33 1.44 7.08
N LEU A 89 6.05 2.71 7.36
CA LEU A 89 6.70 3.47 8.42
C LEU A 89 5.65 3.92 9.42
N ILE A 90 5.92 3.69 10.71
CA ILE A 90 5.02 4.15 11.77
C ILE A 90 4.88 5.68 11.74
N SER A 91 3.66 6.16 12.05
CA SER A 91 3.30 7.58 11.94
C SER A 91 4.32 8.57 12.53
N PRO A 92 4.98 8.31 13.68
CA PRO A 92 6.00 9.21 14.21
C PRO A 92 7.15 9.50 13.24
N PHE A 93 7.56 8.54 12.40
CA PHE A 93 8.60 8.77 11.38
C PHE A 93 8.06 9.46 10.13
N LYS A 94 6.76 9.38 9.84
CA LYS A 94 6.12 10.08 8.71
C LYS A 94 5.93 11.58 8.99
N SER A 95 5.93 11.99 10.26
CA SER A 95 5.73 13.39 10.69
C SER A 95 7.03 14.09 11.10
N ALA A 96 8.18 13.42 10.98
CA ALA A 96 9.50 13.95 11.31
C ALA A 96 10.14 14.69 10.12
#